data_AF-A0A2T0TMG0-F1
#
_entry.id   AF-A0A2T0TMG0-F1
#
_cell.length_a   1.000
_cell.length_b   1.000
_cell.length_c   1.000
_cell.angle_alpha   90.00
_cell.angle_beta   90.00
_cell.angle_gamma   90.00
#
_symmetry.space_group_name_H-M   'P 1'
#
loop_
_entity.id
_entity.type
_entity.pdbx_description
1 polymer ?
#
loop_
_entity_poly.entity_id
_entity_poly.type
_entity_poly.pdbx_seq_one_letter_code
_entity_poly.pdbx_strand_id
1 'polypeptide(L)'
;MKRELSEETGLSVTAGELVGSVTRPAADRTYEIHDYLCQVESGVLLAGDDASDVRWASAAILTTLRTSDLLAEGLYTALDEWGQLPRS
;
A
#
# COMPACT_ATOMS: atom_id res chain seq x y z
N MET A 1 -5.16 -11.22 2.91
CA MET A 1 -4.76 -10.52 1.67
C MET A 1 -5.87 -10.43 0.63
N LYS A 2 -6.10 -11.39 -0.31
CA LYS A 2 -7.05 -11.16 -1.43
C LYS A 2 -8.49 -10.80 -1.01
N ARG A 3 -8.97 -11.36 0.11
CA ARG A 3 -10.30 -11.03 0.65
C ARG A 3 -10.33 -9.63 1.27
N GLU A 4 -9.38 -9.31 2.16
CA GLU A 4 -9.26 -7.98 2.79
C GLU A 4 -9.10 -6.87 1.74
N LEU A 5 -8.28 -7.09 0.70
CA LEU A 5 -8.05 -6.09 -0.34
C LEU A 5 -9.33 -5.78 -1.13
N SER A 6 -10.20 -6.77 -1.32
CA SER A 6 -11.52 -6.55 -1.91
C SER A 6 -12.49 -5.88 -0.95
N GLU A 7 -12.39 -6.12 0.35
CA GLU A 7 -13.22 -5.47 1.38
C GLU A 7 -12.84 -4.00 1.54
N GLU A 8 -11.54 -3.68 1.56
CA GLU A 8 -10.98 -2.34 1.78
C GLU A 8 -10.98 -1.44 0.52
N THR A 9 -10.85 -2.03 -0.67
CA THR A 9 -10.65 -1.25 -1.92
C THR A 9 -11.63 -1.57 -3.05
N GLY A 10 -12.48 -2.59 -2.88
CA GLY A 10 -13.38 -3.07 -3.93
C GLY A 10 -12.67 -3.78 -5.10
N LEU A 11 -11.35 -4.00 -5.01
CA LEU A 11 -10.55 -4.63 -6.07
C LEU A 11 -10.29 -6.10 -5.80
N SER A 12 -10.47 -6.92 -6.84
CA SER A 12 -9.95 -8.28 -6.87
C SER A 12 -8.57 -8.27 -7.52
N VAL A 13 -7.58 -8.84 -6.81
CA VAL A 13 -6.19 -8.86 -7.27
C VAL A 13 -5.58 -10.26 -7.25
N THR A 14 -4.60 -10.46 -8.11
CA THR A 14 -3.63 -11.55 -8.00
C THR A 14 -2.36 -11.01 -7.35
N ALA A 15 -2.01 -11.55 -6.17
CA ALA A 15 -0.72 -11.30 -5.55
C ALA A 15 0.36 -12.07 -6.34
N GLY A 16 1.37 -11.34 -6.78
CA GLY A 16 2.55 -11.84 -7.47
C GLY A 16 3.73 -12.00 -6.52
N GLU A 17 4.88 -11.47 -6.92
CA GLU A 17 6.12 -11.61 -6.17
C GLU A 17 6.16 -10.76 -4.89
N LEU A 18 6.89 -11.23 -3.88
CA LEU A 18 7.25 -10.45 -2.71
C LEU A 18 8.27 -9.40 -3.15
N VAL A 19 7.93 -8.13 -2.95
CA VAL A 19 8.79 -7.00 -3.34
C VAL A 19 9.69 -6.57 -2.20
N GLY A 20 9.21 -6.68 -0.97
CA GLY A 20 10.01 -6.36 0.20
C GLY A 20 9.28 -6.68 1.49
N SER A 21 9.99 -6.52 2.59
CA SER A 21 9.41 -6.58 3.91
C SER A 21 10.00 -5.52 4.83
N VAL A 22 9.19 -5.05 5.76
CA VAL A 22 9.61 -4.14 6.83
C VAL A 22 9.24 -4.74 8.18
N THR A 23 10.06 -4.41 9.17
CA THR A 23 9.83 -4.79 10.55
C THR A 23 9.42 -3.55 11.32
N ARG A 24 8.20 -3.53 11.88
CA ARG A 24 7.68 -2.39 12.64
C ARG A 24 7.46 -2.76 14.10
N PRO A 25 8.16 -2.13 15.06
CA PRO A 25 7.89 -2.34 16.46
C PRO A 25 6.54 -1.73 16.86
N ALA A 26 5.84 -2.41 17.75
CA ALA A 26 4.66 -1.94 18.45
C ALA A 26 4.83 -2.14 19.96
N ALA A 27 3.86 -1.71 20.76
CA ALA A 27 4.00 -1.62 22.21
C ALA A 27 4.43 -2.94 22.89
N ASP A 28 3.91 -4.07 22.44
CA ASP A 28 4.12 -5.40 23.03
C ASP A 28 4.72 -6.44 22.08
N ARG A 29 4.86 -6.09 20.80
CA ARG A 29 5.28 -7.02 19.74
C ARG A 29 5.93 -6.29 18.58
N THR A 30 6.56 -7.05 17.72
CA THR A 30 7.09 -6.56 16.46
C THR A 30 6.31 -7.21 15.32
N TYR A 31 5.86 -6.39 14.37
CA TYR A 31 5.21 -6.85 13.16
C TYR A 31 6.23 -7.00 12.04
N GLU A 32 6.23 -8.14 11.37
CA GLU A 32 6.87 -8.31 10.07
C GLU A 32 5.78 -8.13 9.00
N ILE A 33 5.98 -7.14 8.13
CA ILE A 33 5.04 -6.76 7.08
C ILE A 33 5.68 -7.14 5.76
N HIS A 34 4.94 -7.89 4.94
CA HIS A 34 5.37 -8.36 3.62
C HIS A 34 4.55 -7.68 2.53
N ASP A 35 5.23 -6.99 1.61
CA ASP A 35 4.60 -6.25 0.53
C ASP A 35 4.75 -7.01 -0.80
N TYR A 36 3.62 -7.30 -1.45
CA TYR A 36 3.57 -8.08 -2.69
C TYR A 36 3.11 -7.22 -3.87
N LEU A 37 3.73 -7.43 -5.03
CA LEU A 37 3.29 -6.82 -6.27
C LEU A 37 1.97 -7.46 -6.70
N CYS A 38 0.91 -6.66 -6.75
CA CYS A 38 -0.43 -7.14 -7.07
C CYS A 38 -0.87 -6.66 -8.45
N GLN A 39 -1.48 -7.56 -9.23
CA GLN A 39 -2.15 -7.21 -10.48
C GLN A 39 -3.66 -7.17 -10.26
N VAL A 40 -4.31 -6.08 -10.67
CA VAL A 40 -5.77 -5.95 -10.62
C VAL A 40 -6.39 -6.83 -11.71
N GLU A 41 -7.30 -7.71 -11.31
CA GLU A 41 -8.03 -8.59 -12.23
C GLU A 41 -9.40 -7.99 -12.58
N SER A 42 -10.07 -7.40 -11.59
CA SER A 42 -11.40 -6.81 -11.73
C SER A 42 -11.77 -5.95 -10.51
N GLY A 43 -12.93 -5.31 -10.58
CA GLY A 43 -13.47 -4.47 -9.51
C GLY A 43 -13.51 -3.00 -9.89
N VAL A 44 -14.09 -2.21 -9.00
CA VAL A 44 -14.12 -0.75 -9.10
C VAL A 44 -13.49 -0.24 -7.81
N LEU A 45 -12.55 0.68 -7.94
CA LEU A 45 -11.89 1.28 -6.78
C LEU A 45 -12.93 2.02 -5.94
N LEU A 46 -13.19 1.50 -4.74
CA LEU A 46 -14.17 2.02 -3.80
C LEU A 46 -13.65 1.84 -2.38
N ALA A 47 -13.83 2.85 -1.53
CA ALA A 47 -13.40 2.76 -0.15
C ALA A 47 -14.26 1.72 0.59
N GLY A 48 -13.59 0.80 1.28
CA GLY A 48 -14.19 -0.20 2.15
C GLY A 48 -14.83 0.40 3.39
N ASP A 49 -15.39 -0.45 4.24
CA ASP A 49 -16.07 -0.01 5.46
C ASP A 49 -15.12 0.51 6.54
N ASP A 50 -13.87 0.07 6.53
CA ASP A 50 -12.77 0.52 7.39
C ASP A 50 -11.90 1.63 6.77
N ALA A 51 -12.18 2.03 5.53
CA ALA A 51 -11.47 3.06 4.81
C ALA A 51 -12.34 4.31 4.58
N SER A 52 -11.84 5.49 4.95
CA SER A 52 -12.56 6.75 4.70
C SER A 52 -12.44 7.26 3.26
N ASP A 53 -11.42 6.83 2.51
CA ASP A 53 -11.15 7.21 1.14
C ASP A 53 -10.23 6.17 0.47
N VAL A 54 -10.26 6.10 -0.86
CA VAL A 54 -9.36 5.26 -1.66
C VAL A 54 -8.96 5.97 -2.94
N ARG A 55 -7.70 5.87 -3.35
CA ARG A 55 -7.20 6.48 -4.59
C ARG A 55 -6.00 5.75 -5.18
N TRP A 56 -5.87 5.84 -6.50
CA TRP A 56 -4.59 5.61 -7.16
C TRP A 56 -3.67 6.83 -6.93
N ALA A 57 -2.46 6.59 -6.45
CA ALA A 57 -1.49 7.65 -6.18
C ALA A 57 -0.39 7.67 -7.26
N SER A 58 -0.33 8.75 -8.04
CA SER A 58 0.82 9.04 -8.90
C SER A 58 2.03 9.48 -8.08
N ALA A 59 3.20 9.59 -8.71
CA ALA A 59 4.42 10.10 -8.07
C ALA A 59 4.22 11.48 -7.43
N ALA A 60 3.47 12.36 -8.10
CA ALA A 60 3.15 13.69 -7.60
C ALA A 60 2.23 13.64 -6.35
N ILE A 61 1.22 12.75 -6.37
CA ILE A 61 0.33 12.55 -5.23
C ILE A 61 1.13 12.00 -4.04
N LEU A 62 1.93 10.96 -4.27
CA LEU A 62 2.74 10.34 -3.22
C LEU A 62 3.72 11.35 -2.60
N THR A 63 4.36 12.19 -3.41
CA THR A 63 5.24 13.27 -2.93
C THR A 63 4.49 14.30 -2.10
N THR A 64 3.28 14.67 -2.51
CA THR A 64 2.42 15.61 -1.76
C THR A 64 2.03 15.03 -0.40
N LEU A 65 1.62 13.75 -0.36
CA LEU A 65 1.26 13.08 0.88
C LEU A 65 2.48 12.98 1.82
N ARG A 66 3.66 12.65 1.30
CA ARG A 66 4.90 12.60 2.09
C ARG A 66 5.23 13.95 2.72
N THR A 67 5.22 15.01 1.91
CA THR A 67 5.58 16.36 2.37
C THR A 67 4.55 16.99 3.30
N SER A 68 3.31 16.48 3.26
CA SER A 68 2.23 16.89 4.16
C SER A 68 2.12 16.01 5.42
N ASP A 69 3.04 15.07 5.63
CA ASP A 69 3.01 14.12 6.76
C ASP A 69 1.72 13.27 6.83
N LEU A 70 1.18 12.92 5.65
CA LEU A 70 -0.05 12.12 5.50
C LEU A 70 0.24 10.68 5.03
N LEU A 71 1.52 10.29 4.97
CA LEU A 71 1.91 8.90 4.67
C LEU A 71 2.22 8.14 5.94
N ALA A 72 1.97 6.83 5.90
CA ALA A 72 2.49 5.93 6.92
C ALA A 72 4.01 6.09 7.02
N GLU A 73 4.50 6.21 8.26
CA GLU A 73 5.93 6.36 8.54
C GLU A 73 6.74 5.23 7.89
N GLY A 74 7.80 5.62 7.17
CA GLY A 74 8.71 4.70 6.48
C GLY A 74 8.22 4.21 5.11
N LEU A 75 6.96 4.44 4.74
CA LEU A 75 6.41 3.91 3.48
C LEU A 75 7.17 4.40 2.24
N TYR A 76 7.42 5.71 2.15
CA TYR A 76 8.13 6.26 1.00
C TYR A 76 9.55 5.70 0.89
N THR A 77 10.28 5.63 2.00
CA THR A 77 11.65 5.11 2.05
C THR A 77 11.69 3.64 1.62
N ALA A 78 10.79 2.81 2.14
CA ALA A 78 10.71 1.40 1.75
C ALA A 78 10.44 1.23 0.25
N LEU A 79 9.48 1.99 -0.31
CA LEU A 79 9.18 1.94 -1.75
C LEU A 79 10.36 2.41 -2.60
N ASP A 80 11.12 3.41 -2.16
CA ASP A 80 12.32 3.89 -2.84
C ASP A 80 13.44 2.84 -2.83
N GLU A 81 13.71 2.23 -1.66
CA GLU A 81 14.70 1.16 -1.50
C GLU A 81 14.37 -0.07 -2.36
N TRP A 82 13.10 -0.39 -2.53
CA TRP A 82 12.64 -1.50 -3.37
C TRP A 82 12.47 -1.13 -4.85
N GLY A 83 12.73 0.13 -5.22
CA GLY A 83 12.55 0.62 -6.60
C GLY A 83 11.10 0.59 -7.10
N GLN A 84 10.13 0.70 -6.19
CA GLN A 84 8.68 0.64 -6.45
C GLN A 84 7.97 1.99 -6.36
N LEU A 85 8.71 3.10 -6.39
CA LEU A 85 8.06 4.40 -6.52
C LEU A 85 7.25 4.47 -7.83
N PRO A 86 6.04 5.08 -7.83
CA PRO A 86 5.25 5.24 -9.03
C PRO A 86 6.05 5.95 -10.12
N ARG A 87 6.02 5.40 -11.34
CA ARG A 87 6.66 6.03 -12.49
C ARG A 87 5.72 7.08 -13.10
N SER A 88 6.30 8.19 -13.56
CA SER A 88 5.60 9.29 -14.24
C SER A 88 5.17 8.90 -15.66
#